data_AF-A0A921II88-F1
#
_entry.id   AF-A0A921II88-F1
#
_cell.length_a   1.000
_cell.length_b   1.000
_cell.length_c   1.000
_cell.angle_alpha   90.00
_cell.angle_beta   90.00
_cell.angle_gamma   90.00
#
_symmetry.space_group_name_H-M   'P 1'
#
loop_
_entity.id
_entity.type
_entity.pdbx_description
1 polymer ?
#
loop_
_entity_poly.entity_id
_entity_poly.type
_entity_poly.pdbx_seq_one_letter_code
_entity_poly.pdbx_strand_id
1 'polypeptide(L)'
;YLYIPLGGSRCSLARTCRNLVIVFVLTGLWHGAAWQYVVFGLLHGLLLCLERLGLRSLLEKLPALLRHLYTVAVLWLTLIIFGAPGLQQGLAAIGGIFHWQSGEPGYTLAAFADLKLLLILLGAVLLCGPVQALFPRLKEALYTKKSPGFVMMAGLMVLLFLDLMRVTAGTYSAFIYFQF
;
A
#
# COMPACT_ATOMS: atom_id res chain seq x y z
N TYR A 1 16.72 4.54 8.89
CA TYR A 1 17.82 5.47 9.23
C TYR A 1 17.38 6.75 9.92
N LEU A 2 16.16 7.27 9.74
CA LEU A 2 15.73 8.53 10.39
C LEU A 2 15.06 8.33 11.76
N TYR A 3 14.20 7.33 11.91
CA TYR A 3 13.38 7.16 13.13
C TYR A 3 14.17 6.79 14.39
N ILE A 4 15.14 5.87 14.28
CA ILE A 4 15.92 5.38 15.43
C ILE A 4 16.86 6.45 15.99
N PRO A 5 17.62 7.21 15.16
CA PRO A 5 18.46 8.31 15.67
C PRO A 5 17.68 9.45 16.33
N LEU A 6 16.42 9.68 15.94
CA LEU A 6 15.56 10.70 16.57
C LEU A 6 15.06 10.30 17.97
N GLY A 7 15.42 9.12 18.47
CA GLY A 7 15.01 8.59 19.78
C GLY A 7 13.98 7.46 19.70
N GLY A 8 13.53 7.09 18.49
CA GLY A 8 12.62 5.98 18.25
C GLY A 8 11.35 6.03 19.10
N SER A 9 10.92 4.86 19.61
CA SER A 9 9.80 4.72 20.56
C SER A 9 10.25 4.72 22.03
N ARG A 10 11.50 5.12 22.33
CA ARG A 10 12.08 5.05 23.69
C ARG A 10 11.96 6.36 24.47
N CYS A 11 11.37 7.39 23.86
CA CYS A 11 11.16 8.71 24.46
C CYS A 11 9.70 8.88 24.92
N SER A 12 9.40 10.04 25.54
CA SER A 12 8.04 10.40 25.90
C SER A 12 7.09 10.35 24.69
N LEU A 13 5.80 10.13 24.95
CA LEU A 13 4.77 10.01 23.92
C LEU A 13 4.80 11.20 22.94
N ALA A 14 4.89 12.43 23.47
CA ALA A 14 4.96 13.65 22.68
C ALA A 14 6.18 13.68 21.73
N ARG A 15 7.37 13.26 22.18
CA ARG A 15 8.56 13.19 21.32
C ARG A 15 8.42 12.10 20.27
N THR A 16 7.85 10.96 20.62
CA THR A 16 7.58 9.86 19.67
C THR A 16 6.62 10.31 18.58
N CYS A 17 5.52 11.00 18.93
CA CYS A 17 4.58 11.56 17.98
C CYS A 17 5.24 12.58 17.04
N ARG A 18 6.03 13.51 17.59
CA ARG A 18 6.80 14.47 16.77
C ARG A 18 7.73 13.76 15.79
N ASN A 19 8.47 12.75 16.26
CA ASN A 19 9.40 11.99 15.43
C ASN A 19 8.68 11.25 14.30
N LEU A 20 7.49 10.68 14.57
CA LEU A 20 6.68 10.03 13.55
C LEU A 20 6.23 11.02 12.47
N VAL A 21 5.69 12.17 12.87
CA VAL A 21 5.27 13.20 11.91
C VAL A 21 6.45 13.65 11.05
N ILE A 22 7.61 13.92 11.65
CA ILE A 22 8.81 14.32 10.89
C ILE A 22 9.22 13.23 9.89
N VAL A 23 9.32 11.98 10.33
CA VAL A 23 9.75 10.88 9.46
C VAL A 23 8.77 10.67 8.30
N PHE A 24 7.47 10.73 8.55
CA PHE A 24 6.48 10.53 7.50
C PHE A 24 6.37 11.72 6.55
N VAL A 25 6.51 12.96 7.02
CA VAL A 25 6.60 14.12 6.13
C VAL A 25 7.84 14.04 5.26
N LEU A 26 9.00 13.65 5.81
CA LEU A 26 10.21 13.43 5.02
C LEU A 26 10.06 12.29 4.02
N THR A 27 9.31 11.25 4.38
CA THR A 27 8.97 10.15 3.46
C THR A 27 8.07 10.65 2.32
N GLY A 28 7.10 11.52 2.62
CA GLY A 28 6.30 12.21 1.61
C GLY A 28 7.15 13.07 0.70
N LEU A 29 8.01 13.92 1.25
CA LEU A 29 8.92 14.78 0.47
C LEU A 29 9.90 13.98 -0.39
N TRP A 30 10.32 12.80 0.07
CA TRP A 30 11.12 11.88 -0.74
C TRP A 30 10.37 11.39 -1.99
N HIS A 31 9.03 11.34 -1.93
CA HIS A 31 8.20 10.97 -3.06
C HIS A 31 7.96 12.11 -4.08
N GLY A 32 8.17 13.37 -3.69
CA GLY A 32 8.07 14.52 -4.59
C GLY A 32 7.86 15.83 -3.83
N ALA A 33 8.17 16.94 -4.51
CA ALA A 33 8.08 18.29 -3.93
C ALA A 33 6.66 18.88 -3.90
N ALA A 34 5.68 18.20 -4.49
CA ALA A 34 4.31 18.68 -4.56
C ALA A 34 3.53 18.47 -3.25
N TRP A 35 2.52 19.31 -3.01
CA TRP A 35 1.77 19.34 -1.75
C TRP A 35 1.03 18.05 -1.43
N GLN A 36 0.58 17.28 -2.44
CA GLN A 36 -0.09 16.01 -2.21
C GLN A 36 0.80 15.00 -1.46
N TYR A 37 2.11 15.00 -1.72
CA TYR A 37 3.04 14.09 -1.05
C TYR A 37 3.30 14.51 0.39
N VAL A 38 3.36 15.82 0.66
CA VAL A 38 3.48 16.37 2.03
C VAL A 38 2.24 16.03 2.85
N VAL A 39 1.05 16.25 2.29
CA VAL A 39 -0.23 15.95 2.95
C VAL A 39 -0.36 14.44 3.18
N PHE A 40 0.00 13.62 2.20
CA PHE A 40 0.05 12.16 2.36
C PHE A 40 0.92 11.72 3.53
N GLY A 41 2.14 12.26 3.62
CA GLY A 41 3.05 11.98 4.73
C GLY A 41 2.49 12.46 6.07
N LEU A 42 1.98 13.69 6.11
CA LEU A 42 1.39 14.25 7.32
C LEU A 42 0.20 13.41 7.83
N LEU A 43 -0.71 12.99 6.94
CA LEU A 43 -1.85 12.15 7.29
C LEU A 43 -1.41 10.84 7.93
N HIS A 44 -0.44 10.13 7.34
CA HIS A 44 0.10 8.90 7.92
C HIS A 44 0.78 9.12 9.27
N GLY A 45 1.58 10.19 9.40
CA GLY A 45 2.21 10.57 10.65
C GLY A 45 1.19 10.83 11.76
N LEU A 46 0.13 11.59 11.45
CA LEU A 46 -0.97 11.89 12.37
C LEU A 46 -1.77 10.65 12.75
N LEU A 47 -2.10 9.78 11.80
CA LEU A 47 -2.81 8.52 12.07
C LEU A 47 -2.04 7.64 13.06
N LEU A 48 -0.72 7.50 12.90
CA LEU A 48 0.11 6.76 13.84
C LEU A 48 0.23 7.44 15.20
N CYS A 49 0.16 8.77 15.25
CA CYS A 49 0.07 9.50 16.52
C CYS A 49 -1.26 9.20 17.22
N LEU A 50 -2.38 9.27 16.50
CA LEU A 50 -3.71 8.96 17.02
C LEU A 50 -3.80 7.52 17.51
N GLU A 51 -3.24 6.57 16.76
CA GLU A 51 -3.16 5.16 17.17
C GLU A 51 -2.49 5.00 18.53
N ARG A 52 -1.38 5.72 18.77
CA ARG A 52 -0.65 5.72 20.04
C ARG A 52 -1.32 6.51 21.15
N LEU A 53 -2.14 7.52 20.81
CA LEU A 53 -2.87 8.35 21.77
C LEU A 53 -4.14 7.68 22.31
N GLY A 54 -4.56 6.55 21.73
CA GLY A 54 -5.71 5.77 22.24
C GLY A 54 -6.67 5.29 21.16
N LEU A 55 -6.47 5.67 19.89
CA LEU A 55 -7.29 5.13 18.81
C LEU A 55 -7.14 3.60 18.73
N ARG A 56 -5.96 3.05 19.04
CA ARG A 56 -5.75 1.60 19.14
C ARG A 56 -6.68 0.92 20.15
N SER A 57 -6.83 1.48 21.34
CA SER A 57 -7.66 0.86 22.39
C SER A 57 -9.16 0.94 22.06
N LEU A 58 -9.58 1.90 21.24
CA LEU A 58 -10.92 1.96 20.67
C LEU A 58 -11.12 0.89 19.59
N LEU A 59 -10.17 0.73 18.66
CA LEU A 59 -10.27 -0.27 17.59
C LEU A 59 -10.16 -1.71 18.09
N GLU A 60 -9.43 -1.96 19.18
CA GLU A 60 -9.34 -3.29 19.78
C GLU A 60 -10.68 -3.78 20.36
N LYS A 61 -11.64 -2.88 20.61
CA LYS A 61 -13.01 -3.24 21.02
C LYS A 61 -13.90 -3.65 19.85
N LEU A 62 -13.48 -3.38 18.61
CA LEU A 62 -14.25 -3.72 17.42
C LEU A 62 -13.92 -5.14 16.94
N PRO A 63 -14.86 -5.83 16.27
CA PRO A 63 -14.57 -7.10 15.61
C PRO A 63 -13.45 -6.93 14.58
N ALA A 64 -12.65 -7.98 14.40
CA ALA A 64 -11.45 -7.96 13.56
C ALA A 64 -11.73 -7.44 12.14
N LEU A 65 -12.88 -7.78 11.55
CA LEU A 65 -13.29 -7.31 10.23
C LEU A 65 -13.35 -5.78 10.14
N LEU A 66 -13.96 -5.11 11.13
CA LEU A 66 -14.08 -3.64 11.12
C LEU A 66 -12.72 -2.97 11.28
N ARG A 67 -11.82 -3.55 12.09
CA ARG A 67 -10.44 -3.06 12.20
C ARG A 67 -9.69 -3.14 10.87
N HIS A 68 -9.83 -4.26 10.15
CA HIS A 68 -9.22 -4.41 8.83
C HIS A 68 -9.83 -3.44 7.81
N LEU A 69 -11.17 -3.34 7.76
CA LEU A 69 -11.86 -2.40 6.89
C LEU A 69 -11.43 -0.95 7.15
N TYR A 70 -11.31 -0.54 8.41
CA TYR A 70 -10.77 0.77 8.77
C TYR A 70 -9.37 0.99 8.18
N THR A 71 -8.45 0.05 8.40
CA THR A 71 -7.07 0.21 7.89
C THR A 71 -7.01 0.28 6.37
N VAL A 72 -7.82 -0.55 5.68
CA VAL A 72 -7.91 -0.56 4.22
C VAL A 72 -8.51 0.74 3.71
N ALA A 73 -9.61 1.21 4.30
CA ALA A 73 -10.26 2.45 3.90
C ALA A 73 -9.32 3.66 4.06
N VAL A 74 -8.66 3.78 5.22
CA VAL A 74 -7.73 4.87 5.49
C VAL A 74 -6.54 4.84 4.52
N LEU A 75 -5.99 3.65 4.25
CA LEU A 75 -4.91 3.48 3.28
C LEU A 75 -5.35 3.88 1.87
N TRP A 76 -6.54 3.49 1.43
CA TRP A 76 -7.05 3.86 0.11
C TRP A 76 -7.28 5.37 0.00
N LEU A 77 -7.87 6.00 1.01
CA LEU A 77 -8.09 7.44 1.01
C LEU A 77 -6.79 8.22 0.93
N THR A 78 -5.76 7.80 1.66
CA THR A 78 -4.45 8.46 1.58
C THR A 78 -3.75 8.18 0.25
N LEU A 79 -3.87 6.95 -0.31
CA LEU A 79 -3.32 6.61 -1.62
C LEU A 79 -3.97 7.40 -2.77
N ILE A 80 -5.26 7.75 -2.68
CA ILE A 80 -5.92 8.61 -3.66
C ILE A 80 -5.25 9.99 -3.71
N ILE A 81 -4.94 10.59 -2.56
CA ILE A 81 -4.22 11.87 -2.52
C ILE A 81 -2.81 11.71 -3.10
N PHE A 82 -2.11 10.63 -2.73
CA PHE A 82 -0.76 10.36 -3.20
C PHE A 82 -0.67 10.20 -4.72
N GLY A 83 -1.60 9.45 -5.32
CA GLY A 83 -1.63 9.16 -6.75
C GLY A 83 -2.26 10.26 -7.60
N ALA A 84 -2.83 11.30 -6.98
CA ALA A 84 -3.45 12.39 -7.73
C ALA A 84 -2.40 13.31 -8.38
N PRO A 85 -2.70 13.91 -9.55
CA PRO A 85 -1.82 14.89 -10.21
C PRO A 85 -1.51 16.13 -9.34
N GLY A 86 -2.37 16.42 -8.36
CA GLY A 86 -2.22 17.51 -7.42
C GLY A 86 -3.16 17.37 -6.23
N LEU A 87 -2.90 18.17 -5.18
CA LEU A 87 -3.67 18.12 -3.94
C LEU A 87 -5.15 18.44 -4.16
N GLN A 88 -5.46 19.45 -4.99
CA GLN A 88 -6.84 19.85 -5.27
C GLN A 88 -7.61 18.73 -5.97
N GLN A 89 -6.99 18.07 -6.96
CA GLN A 89 -7.60 16.93 -7.66
C GLN A 89 -7.79 15.73 -6.72
N GLY A 90 -6.82 15.45 -5.83
CA GLY A 90 -6.93 14.39 -4.85
C GLY A 90 -8.07 14.60 -3.85
N LEU A 91 -8.24 15.83 -3.35
CA LEU A 91 -9.35 16.19 -2.48
C LEU A 91 -10.70 16.16 -3.22
N ALA A 92 -10.74 16.62 -4.47
CA ALA A 92 -11.92 16.52 -5.31
C ALA A 92 -12.30 15.06 -5.58
N ALA A 93 -11.33 14.17 -5.79
CA ALA A 93 -11.56 12.74 -5.97
C ALA A 93 -12.16 12.09 -4.72
N ILE A 94 -11.65 12.41 -3.52
CA ILE A 94 -12.26 11.96 -2.26
C ILE A 94 -13.68 12.49 -2.12
N GLY A 95 -13.91 13.77 -2.42
CA GLY A 95 -15.24 14.36 -2.42
C GLY A 95 -16.19 13.66 -3.40
N GLY A 96 -15.70 13.27 -4.58
CA GLY A 96 -16.46 12.53 -5.59
C GLY A 96 -16.93 11.15 -5.13
N ILE A 97 -16.28 10.52 -4.16
CA ILE A 97 -16.76 9.24 -3.59
C ILE A 97 -18.11 9.41 -2.88
N PHE A 98 -18.35 10.58 -2.30
CA PHE A 98 -19.57 10.88 -1.53
C PHE A 98 -20.65 11.60 -2.35
N HIS A 99 -20.33 12.05 -3.56
CA HIS A 99 -21.25 12.76 -4.44
C HIS A 99 -21.61 11.91 -5.65
N TRP A 100 -22.90 11.79 -5.92
CA TRP A 100 -23.38 11.13 -7.13
C TRP A 100 -23.24 12.08 -8.33
N GLN A 101 -22.30 11.80 -9.22
CA GLN A 101 -22.21 12.50 -10.50
C GLN A 101 -23.08 11.79 -11.54
N SER A 102 -24.03 12.51 -12.12
CA SER A 102 -24.89 12.03 -13.20
C SER A 102 -24.39 12.63 -14.52
N GLY A 103 -24.10 11.79 -15.52
CA GLY A 103 -23.82 12.23 -16.90
C GLY A 103 -22.42 11.93 -17.46
N GLU A 104 -21.44 11.54 -16.64
CA GLU A 104 -20.17 10.99 -17.15
C GLU A 104 -20.38 9.52 -17.55
N PRO A 105 -19.76 9.03 -18.65
CA PRO A 105 -19.79 7.61 -18.97
C PRO A 105 -19.18 6.85 -17.80
N GLY A 106 -20.06 6.27 -16.98
CA GLY A 106 -19.65 5.57 -15.77
C GLY A 106 -18.57 4.57 -16.12
N TYR A 107 -17.47 4.57 -15.37
CA TYR A 107 -16.42 3.61 -15.60
C TYR A 107 -17.00 2.21 -15.46
N THR A 108 -17.07 1.47 -16.57
CA THR A 108 -17.61 0.12 -16.54
C THR A 108 -16.61 -0.79 -15.84
N LEU A 109 -17.10 -1.76 -15.08
CA LEU A 109 -16.25 -2.82 -14.51
C LEU A 109 -15.38 -3.48 -15.60
N ALA A 110 -15.91 -3.58 -16.82
CA ALA A 110 -15.19 -4.09 -17.99
C ALA A 110 -14.00 -3.22 -18.42
N ALA A 111 -14.02 -1.91 -18.16
CA ALA A 111 -12.89 -1.02 -18.46
C ALA A 111 -11.68 -1.28 -17.54
N PHE A 112 -11.91 -1.85 -16.36
CA PHE A 112 -10.85 -2.18 -15.41
C PHE A 112 -10.54 -3.68 -15.34
N ALA A 113 -11.51 -4.55 -15.66
CA ALA A 113 -11.37 -6.01 -15.63
C ALA A 113 -10.64 -6.57 -16.87
N ASP A 114 -9.45 -6.03 -17.18
CA ASP A 114 -8.56 -6.64 -18.17
C ASP A 114 -8.05 -8.00 -17.67
N LEU A 115 -7.82 -8.94 -18.58
CA LEU A 115 -7.31 -10.28 -18.27
C LEU A 115 -6.02 -10.22 -17.44
N LYS A 116 -5.18 -9.21 -17.70
CA LYS A 116 -3.97 -8.95 -16.90
C LYS A 116 -4.31 -8.67 -15.44
N LEU A 117 -5.29 -7.80 -15.17
CA LEU A 117 -5.70 -7.46 -13.81
C LEU A 117 -6.28 -8.70 -13.12
N LEU A 118 -7.11 -9.48 -13.81
CA LEU A 118 -7.71 -10.70 -13.28
C LEU A 118 -6.64 -11.73 -12.87
N LEU A 119 -5.63 -11.95 -13.71
CA LEU A 119 -4.52 -12.85 -13.41
C LEU A 119 -3.68 -12.38 -12.22
N ILE A 120 -3.43 -11.07 -12.11
CA ILE A 120 -2.72 -10.48 -10.96
C ILE A 120 -3.53 -10.65 -9.68
N LEU A 121 -4.85 -10.38 -9.71
CA LEU A 121 -5.75 -10.56 -8.58
C LEU A 121 -5.80 -12.03 -8.13
N LEU A 122 -5.90 -12.97 -9.09
CA LEU A 122 -5.85 -14.40 -8.81
C LEU A 122 -4.54 -14.79 -8.12
N GLY A 123 -3.40 -14.36 -8.68
CA GLY A 123 -2.07 -14.58 -8.09
C GLY A 123 -1.94 -13.98 -6.68
N ALA A 124 -2.44 -12.75 -6.49
CA ALA A 124 -2.44 -12.08 -5.19
C ALA A 124 -3.26 -12.83 -4.16
N VAL A 125 -4.47 -13.31 -4.49
CA VAL A 125 -5.32 -14.10 -3.58
C VAL A 125 -4.69 -15.46 -3.25
N LEU A 126 -4.04 -16.11 -4.22
CA LEU A 126 -3.31 -17.36 -4.01
C LEU A 126 -2.11 -17.16 -3.05
N LEU A 127 -1.40 -16.03 -3.17
CA LEU A 127 -0.13 -15.78 -2.47
C LEU A 127 -0.24 -14.97 -1.17
N CYS A 128 -1.31 -14.18 -0.95
CA CYS A 128 -1.40 -13.28 0.21
C CYS A 128 -2.04 -13.89 1.47
N GLY A 129 -2.32 -15.21 1.47
CA GLY A 129 -2.69 -15.93 2.69
C GLY A 129 -4.07 -16.57 2.77
N PRO A 130 -5.15 -16.10 2.10
CA PRO A 130 -6.46 -16.77 2.20
C PRO A 130 -6.40 -18.23 1.72
N VAL A 131 -5.75 -18.46 0.59
CA VAL A 131 -5.57 -19.81 0.03
C VAL A 131 -4.59 -20.63 0.87
N GLN A 132 -3.54 -20.02 1.42
CA GLN A 132 -2.61 -20.69 2.32
C GLN A 132 -3.24 -21.04 3.67
N ALA A 133 -4.24 -20.28 4.11
CA ALA A 133 -5.03 -20.56 5.31
C ALA A 133 -6.03 -21.71 5.08
N LEU A 134 -6.58 -21.83 3.87
CA LEU A 134 -7.49 -22.91 3.48
C LEU A 134 -6.75 -24.22 3.14
N PHE A 135 -5.52 -24.13 2.64
CA PHE A 135 -4.70 -25.28 2.24
C PHE A 135 -3.41 -25.39 3.06
N PRO A 136 -3.43 -26.03 4.26
CA PRO A 136 -2.27 -26.10 5.15
C PRO A 136 -1.05 -26.79 4.53
N ARG A 137 -1.26 -27.75 3.60
CA ARG A 137 -0.16 -28.39 2.85
C ARG A 137 0.58 -27.43 1.91
N LEU A 138 -0.12 -26.48 1.31
CA LEU A 138 0.48 -25.45 0.47
C LEU A 138 1.30 -24.49 1.33
N LYS A 139 0.79 -24.12 2.50
CA LYS A 139 1.52 -23.31 3.49
C LYS A 139 2.79 -24.01 3.96
N GLU A 140 2.71 -25.30 4.30
CA GLU A 140 3.89 -26.07 4.68
C GLU A 140 4.93 -26.13 3.54
N ALA A 141 4.52 -26.40 2.31
CA ALA A 141 5.42 -26.44 1.16
C ALA A 141 6.10 -25.10 0.84
N LEU A 142 5.38 -23.97 1.00
CA LEU A 142 5.91 -22.63 0.74
C LEU A 142 6.86 -22.14 1.85
N TYR A 143 6.59 -22.49 3.12
CA TYR A 143 7.37 -22.02 4.27
C TYR A 143 8.33 -23.07 4.83
N THR A 144 8.45 -24.25 4.22
CA THR A 144 9.47 -25.23 4.59
C THR A 144 10.87 -24.64 4.40
N LYS A 145 11.68 -24.65 5.46
CA LYS A 145 13.12 -24.27 5.43
C LYS A 145 14.01 -25.23 4.63
N LYS A 146 13.44 -26.26 4.01
CA LYS A 146 14.19 -27.17 3.13
C LYS A 146 14.49 -26.46 1.82
N SER A 147 15.67 -26.68 1.26
CA SER A 147 16.02 -26.13 -0.05
C SER A 147 14.95 -26.53 -1.08
N PRO A 148 14.55 -25.60 -1.97
CA PRO A 148 13.66 -25.94 -3.07
C PRO A 148 14.18 -27.16 -3.83
N GLY A 149 13.31 -28.13 -4.08
CA GLY A 149 13.66 -29.22 -5.00
C GLY A 149 14.03 -28.65 -6.38
N PHE A 150 14.86 -29.38 -7.14
CA PHE A 150 15.35 -28.94 -8.45
C PHE A 150 14.23 -28.43 -9.38
N VAL A 151 13.08 -29.09 -9.40
CA VAL A 151 11.90 -28.69 -10.20
C VAL A 151 11.35 -27.32 -9.79
N MET A 152 11.27 -27.04 -8.49
CA MET A 152 10.80 -25.74 -8.00
C MET A 152 11.83 -24.65 -8.30
N MET A 153 13.12 -24.96 -8.21
CA MET A 153 14.18 -24.01 -8.56
C MET A 153 14.19 -23.68 -10.06
N ALA A 154 13.99 -24.68 -10.93
CA ALA A 154 13.82 -24.47 -12.37
C ALA A 154 12.57 -23.63 -12.66
N GLY A 155 11.46 -23.89 -11.98
CA GLY A 155 10.24 -23.08 -12.08
C GLY A 155 10.46 -21.61 -11.68
N LEU A 156 11.16 -21.36 -10.57
CA LEU A 156 11.52 -20.01 -10.13
C LEU A 156 12.46 -19.30 -11.11
N MET A 157 13.39 -20.03 -11.75
CA MET A 157 14.26 -19.48 -12.79
C MET A 157 13.49 -19.11 -14.05
N VAL A 158 12.52 -19.92 -14.47
CA VAL A 158 11.63 -19.59 -15.59
C VAL A 158 10.77 -18.37 -15.25
N LEU A 159 10.19 -18.30 -14.05
CA LEU A 159 9.41 -17.13 -13.61
C LEU A 159 10.28 -15.87 -13.58
N LEU A 160 11.49 -15.94 -13.01
CA LEU A 160 12.44 -14.83 -13.02
C LEU A 160 12.78 -14.37 -14.44
N PHE A 161 12.99 -15.31 -15.36
CA PHE A 161 13.28 -15.01 -16.76
C PHE A 161 12.09 -14.31 -17.43
N LEU A 162 10.86 -14.79 -17.21
CA LEU A 162 9.64 -14.18 -17.73
C LEU A 162 9.41 -12.77 -17.16
N ASP A 163 9.67 -12.58 -15.87
CA ASP A 163 9.61 -11.26 -15.22
C ASP A 163 10.65 -10.32 -15.82
N LEU A 164 11.88 -10.79 -16.03
CA LEU A 164 12.95 -10.01 -16.64
C LEU A 164 12.59 -9.60 -18.08
N MET A 165 12.06 -10.53 -18.88
CA MET A 165 11.57 -10.23 -20.22
C MET A 165 10.49 -9.14 -20.20
N ARG A 166 9.56 -9.19 -19.24
CA ARG A 166 8.51 -8.18 -19.08
C ARG A 166 9.05 -6.83 -18.63
N VAL A 167 10.02 -6.81 -17.72
CA VAL A 167 10.70 -5.56 -17.30
C VAL A 167 11.43 -4.94 -18.48
N THR A 168 12.10 -5.74 -19.32
CA THR A 168 12.82 -5.24 -20.51
C THR A 168 11.89 -4.84 -21.66
N ALA A 169 10.73 -5.49 -21.80
CA ALA A 169 9.73 -5.16 -22.81
C ALA A 169 8.81 -4.01 -22.38
N GLY A 170 8.75 -3.71 -21.08
CA GLY A 170 8.12 -2.51 -20.57
C GLY A 170 8.92 -1.28 -20.98
N THR A 171 8.26 -0.28 -21.56
CA THR A 171 8.86 1.04 -21.75
C THR A 171 9.32 1.57 -20.39
N TYR A 172 10.63 1.73 -20.23
CA TYR A 172 11.27 2.26 -19.03
C TYR A 172 10.70 3.65 -18.72
N SER A 173 9.69 3.76 -17.86
CA SER A 173 9.32 5.06 -17.29
C SER A 173 10.41 5.40 -16.29
N ALA A 174 11.21 6.43 -16.57
CA ALA A 174 12.14 6.97 -15.59
C ALA A 174 11.41 7.15 -14.25
N PHE A 175 12.12 6.81 -13.16
CA PHE A 175 11.65 6.95 -11.78
C PHE A 175 10.74 8.17 -11.61
N ILE A 176 9.58 7.99 -10.95
CA ILE A 176 8.51 8.99 -10.76
C ILE A 176 9.03 10.37 -10.32
N TYR A 177 10.22 10.44 -9.71
CA TYR A 177 10.89 11.66 -9.24
C TYR A 177 11.56 12.53 -10.30
N PHE A 178 11.53 12.19 -11.59
CA PHE A 178 12.08 13.05 -12.65
C PHE A 178 11.04 13.54 -13.66
N GLN A 179 9.74 13.35 -13.36
CA GLN A 179 8.61 13.81 -14.18
C GLN A 179 8.17 15.24 -13.79
N PHE A 180 9.12 16.16 -13.62
CA PHE A 180 8.83 17.58 -13.43
C PHE A 180 8.81 18.30 -14.78
#